data_AF-A0A373FTM4-F1
#
_entry.id   AF-A0A373FTM4-F1
#
_cell.length_a   1.000
_cell.length_b   1.000
_cell.length_c   1.000
_cell.angle_alpha   90.00
_cell.angle_beta   90.00
_cell.angle_gamma   90.00
#
_symmetry.space_group_name_H-M   'P 1'
#
loop_
_entity.id
_entity.type
_entity.pdbx_description
1 polymer ?
#
loop_
_entity_poly.entity_id
_entity_poly.type
_entity_poly.pdbx_seq_one_letter_code
_entity_poly.pdbx_strand_id
1 'polypeptide(L)'
;MNKPTLPPIPDIKEIKQFATNGWELGETHGLPHWKRVERNAILLSLIERNGKLCFREGVNMKVVCLFAYLHDKCRFNNNTDWKHGERAAEMLHTIKDTLLKDLNDEEFLLLKQACKLHTTTHKTGNLTIDTCFDADRLDLKRVGIEPCPDKMATSFGKFYAMDIIRFMALDSIIPPIDILYKHRI
;
A
#
# COMPACT_ATOMS: atom_id res chain seq x y z
N MET A 1 22.08 18.15 -6.57
CA MET A 1 22.16 17.04 -5.60
C MET A 1 21.78 15.77 -6.32
N ASN A 2 22.53 14.67 -6.16
CA ASN A 2 22.14 13.39 -6.74
C ASN A 2 20.85 12.92 -6.06
N LYS A 3 19.82 12.62 -6.84
CA LYS A 3 18.57 12.06 -6.30
C LYS A 3 18.89 10.71 -5.64
N PRO A 4 18.32 10.40 -4.47
CA PRO A 4 18.57 9.12 -3.83
C PRO A 4 18.02 7.97 -4.69
N THR A 5 18.77 6.88 -4.77
CA THR A 5 18.38 5.68 -5.50
C THR A 5 17.50 4.81 -4.63
N LEU A 6 16.33 4.41 -5.15
CA LEU A 6 15.43 3.49 -4.46
C LEU A 6 15.95 2.04 -4.54
N PRO A 7 15.76 1.23 -3.47
CA PRO A 7 15.92 -0.21 -3.58
C PRO A 7 14.94 -0.80 -4.61
N PRO A 8 15.22 -1.99 -5.17
CA PRO A 8 14.32 -2.64 -6.12
C PRO A 8 12.91 -2.82 -5.55
N ILE A 9 11.90 -2.32 -6.27
CA ILE A 9 10.48 -2.47 -5.94
C ILE A 9 9.92 -3.66 -6.73
N PRO A 10 9.01 -4.47 -6.17
CA PRO A 10 8.31 -5.52 -6.91
C PRO A 10 7.67 -5.01 -8.20
N ASP A 11 7.78 -5.79 -9.27
CA ASP A 11 6.99 -5.55 -10.48
C ASP A 11 5.60 -6.19 -10.29
N ILE A 12 4.57 -5.35 -10.32
CA ILE A 12 3.17 -5.74 -10.11
C ILE A 12 2.28 -5.33 -11.28
N LYS A 13 2.84 -5.19 -12.48
CA LYS A 13 2.11 -4.72 -13.68
C LYS A 13 0.81 -5.48 -13.93
N GLU A 14 0.84 -6.81 -13.87
CA GLU A 14 -0.35 -7.66 -14.09
C GLU A 14 -1.44 -7.42 -13.03
N ILE A 15 -1.03 -7.14 -11.78
CA ILE A 15 -1.93 -6.84 -10.67
C ILE A 15 -2.58 -5.47 -10.86
N LYS A 16 -1.83 -4.46 -11.32
CA LYS A 16 -2.39 -3.14 -11.66
C LYS A 16 -3.45 -3.27 -12.76
N GLN A 17 -3.16 -4.06 -13.80
CA GLN A 17 -4.11 -4.34 -14.88
C GLN A 17 -5.36 -5.03 -14.35
N PHE A 18 -5.21 -6.12 -13.59
CA PHE A 18 -6.32 -6.84 -12.96
C PHE A 18 -7.19 -5.93 -12.08
N ALA A 19 -6.57 -5.11 -11.24
CA ALA A 19 -7.30 -4.20 -10.35
C ALA A 19 -8.12 -3.17 -11.14
N THR A 20 -7.54 -2.59 -12.20
CA THR A 20 -8.25 -1.59 -13.02
C THR A 20 -9.32 -2.19 -13.93
N ASN A 21 -9.22 -3.47 -14.28
CA ASN A 21 -10.17 -4.12 -15.18
C ASN A 21 -11.59 -4.13 -14.59
N GLY A 22 -12.56 -3.56 -15.32
CA GLY A 22 -13.96 -3.47 -14.89
C GLY A 22 -14.19 -2.62 -13.64
N TRP A 23 -13.28 -1.69 -13.30
CA TRP A 23 -13.52 -0.77 -12.18
C TRP A 23 -14.39 0.41 -12.62
N GLU A 24 -15.52 0.61 -11.92
CA GLU A 24 -16.55 1.59 -12.31
C GLU A 24 -16.83 2.67 -11.26
N LEU A 25 -16.29 2.55 -10.04
CA LEU A 25 -16.57 3.47 -8.93
C LEU A 25 -15.77 4.79 -9.00
N GLY A 26 -15.08 5.05 -10.11
CA GLY A 26 -14.32 6.28 -10.32
C GLY A 26 -13.05 6.37 -9.48
N GLU A 27 -12.59 7.61 -9.27
CA GLU A 27 -11.24 7.89 -8.76
C GLU A 27 -11.09 7.79 -7.24
N THR A 28 -12.16 8.01 -6.48
CA THR A 28 -12.13 8.10 -4.99
C THR A 28 -11.58 6.82 -4.34
N HIS A 29 -11.95 5.66 -4.87
CA HIS A 29 -11.48 4.35 -4.42
C HIS A 29 -10.80 3.56 -5.55
N GLY A 30 -10.41 4.25 -6.63
CA GLY A 30 -9.84 3.64 -7.83
C GLY A 30 -8.34 3.90 -7.98
N LEU A 31 -7.88 3.87 -9.23
CA LEU A 31 -6.44 3.94 -9.57
C LEU A 31 -5.68 5.10 -8.91
N PRO A 32 -6.19 6.35 -8.84
CA PRO A 32 -5.47 7.43 -8.15
C PRO A 32 -5.24 7.15 -6.67
N HIS A 33 -6.24 6.59 -5.98
CA HIS A 33 -6.12 6.16 -4.59
C HIS A 33 -5.10 5.02 -4.45
N TRP A 34 -5.21 3.96 -5.25
CA TRP A 34 -4.30 2.81 -5.18
C TRP A 34 -2.84 3.20 -5.41
N LYS A 35 -2.58 4.11 -6.36
CA LYS A 35 -1.24 4.67 -6.58
C LYS A 35 -0.69 5.42 -5.36
N ARG A 36 -1.53 6.20 -4.68
CA ARG A 36 -1.13 6.91 -3.45
C ARG A 36 -0.90 5.93 -2.30
N VAL A 37 -1.70 4.88 -2.16
CA VAL A 37 -1.46 3.82 -1.16
C VAL A 37 -0.15 3.09 -1.43
N GLU A 38 0.15 2.71 -2.67
CA GLU A 38 1.43 2.09 -3.04
C GLU A 38 2.60 3.03 -2.69
N ARG A 39 2.46 4.30 -3.05
CA ARG A 39 3.48 5.31 -2.75
C ARG A 39 3.70 5.48 -1.25
N ASN A 40 2.62 5.61 -0.48
CA ASN A 40 2.67 5.75 0.96
C ASN A 40 3.35 4.54 1.61
N ALA A 41 3.01 3.32 1.16
CA ALA A 41 3.62 2.09 1.64
C ALA A 41 5.13 2.07 1.39
N ILE A 42 5.58 2.46 0.21
CA ILE A 42 7.01 2.56 -0.12
C ILE A 42 7.69 3.57 0.82
N LEU A 43 7.14 4.77 0.96
CA LEU A 43 7.73 5.82 1.82
C LEU A 43 7.83 5.38 3.28
N LEU A 44 6.77 4.76 3.83
CA LEU A 44 6.74 4.21 5.19
C LEU A 44 7.75 3.08 5.41
N SER A 45 8.14 2.41 4.32
CA SER A 45 9.07 1.29 4.34
C SER A 45 10.53 1.74 4.20
N LEU A 46 10.80 2.99 3.84
CA LEU A 46 12.16 3.49 3.64
C LEU A 46 12.82 3.96 4.94
N ILE A 47 14.10 3.62 5.07
CA ILE A 47 15.03 4.20 6.04
C ILE A 47 16.37 4.48 5.35
N GLU A 48 17.16 5.36 5.95
CA GLU A 48 18.55 5.54 5.56
C GLU A 48 19.47 4.70 6.45
N ARG A 49 20.38 3.94 5.82
CA ARG A 49 21.43 3.20 6.49
C ARG A 49 22.73 3.37 5.72
N ASN A 50 23.78 3.86 6.39
CA ASN A 50 25.09 4.12 5.79
C ASN A 50 25.02 5.02 4.54
N GLY A 51 24.22 6.09 4.59
CA GLY A 51 24.08 7.05 3.48
C GLY A 51 23.33 6.50 2.25
N LYS A 52 22.64 5.36 2.39
CA LYS A 52 21.83 4.75 1.32
C LYS A 52 20.42 4.47 1.82
N LEU A 53 19.43 4.64 0.94
CA LEU A 53 18.08 4.20 1.21
C LEU A 53 18.01 2.67 1.17
N CYS A 54 17.32 2.08 2.13
CA CYS A 54 16.95 0.68 2.16
C CYS A 54 15.55 0.50 2.74
N PHE A 55 14.93 -0.66 2.51
CA PHE A 55 13.69 -0.99 3.19
C PHE A 55 13.95 -1.40 4.63
N ARG A 56 13.01 -1.05 5.50
CA ARG A 56 12.98 -1.46 6.91
C ARG A 56 12.88 -2.97 6.99
N GLU A 57 13.69 -3.55 7.87
CA GLU A 57 13.60 -4.97 8.18
C GLU A 57 12.21 -5.31 8.73
N GLY A 58 11.66 -6.45 8.31
CA GLY A 58 10.32 -6.91 8.71
C GLY A 58 9.14 -6.35 7.89
N VAL A 59 9.39 -5.46 6.92
CA VAL A 59 8.35 -5.04 5.96
C VAL A 59 8.47 -5.85 4.67
N ASN A 60 7.46 -6.66 4.35
CA ASN A 60 7.41 -7.40 3.10
C ASN A 60 6.90 -6.51 1.96
N MET A 61 7.83 -6.08 1.09
CA MET A 61 7.51 -5.17 -0.01
C MET A 61 6.56 -5.75 -1.06
N LYS A 62 6.55 -7.08 -1.28
CA LYS A 62 5.58 -7.71 -2.20
C LYS A 62 4.17 -7.52 -1.66
N VAL A 63 3.96 -7.81 -0.38
CA VAL A 63 2.64 -7.69 0.26
C VAL A 63 2.13 -6.25 0.25
N VAL A 64 2.93 -5.27 0.66
CA VAL A 64 2.46 -3.87 0.74
C VAL A 64 2.13 -3.28 -0.64
N CYS A 65 2.90 -3.63 -1.68
CA CYS A 65 2.63 -3.20 -3.05
C CYS A 65 1.37 -3.88 -3.63
N LEU A 66 1.17 -5.17 -3.36
CA LEU A 66 -0.03 -5.89 -3.80
C LEU A 66 -1.30 -5.40 -3.08
N PHE A 67 -1.21 -5.17 -1.76
CA PHE A 67 -2.31 -4.64 -0.96
C PHE A 67 -2.86 -3.35 -1.54
N ALA A 68 -1.99 -2.43 -1.95
CA ALA A 68 -2.37 -1.12 -2.46
C ALA A 68 -3.38 -1.17 -3.61
N TYR A 69 -3.34 -2.22 -4.44
CA TYR A 69 -4.21 -2.39 -5.61
C TYR A 69 -5.37 -3.36 -5.38
N LEU A 70 -5.31 -4.21 -4.35
CA LEU A 70 -6.27 -5.29 -4.14
C LEU A 70 -7.24 -5.04 -2.98
N HIS A 71 -6.88 -4.23 -1.98
CA HIS A 71 -7.68 -4.04 -0.76
C HIS A 71 -9.09 -3.49 -1.03
N ASP A 72 -9.21 -2.54 -1.95
CA ASP A 72 -10.45 -1.86 -2.32
C ASP A 72 -11.09 -2.43 -3.61
N LYS A 73 -10.47 -3.41 -4.26
CA LYS A 73 -10.93 -3.94 -5.56
C LYS A 73 -12.36 -4.54 -5.51
N CYS A 74 -12.80 -4.97 -4.32
CA CYS A 74 -14.10 -5.60 -4.14
C CYS A 74 -15.15 -4.69 -3.48
N ARG A 75 -14.99 -3.37 -3.58
CA ARG A 75 -16.06 -2.43 -3.22
C ARG A 75 -17.25 -2.55 -4.17
N PHE A 76 -18.45 -2.40 -3.62
CA PHE A 76 -19.69 -2.29 -4.39
C PHE A 76 -20.16 -0.85 -4.58
N ASN A 77 -19.70 0.07 -3.75
CA ASN A 77 -20.04 1.49 -3.84
C ASN A 77 -18.98 2.38 -3.18
N ASN A 78 -19.11 3.70 -3.41
CA ASN A 78 -18.26 4.72 -2.81
C ASN A 78 -18.66 5.14 -1.39
N ASN A 79 -19.77 4.59 -0.86
CA ASN A 79 -20.24 4.90 0.48
C ASN A 79 -19.60 3.92 1.49
N THR A 80 -20.31 3.70 2.58
CA THR A 80 -19.92 2.80 3.65
C THR A 80 -20.12 1.34 3.24
N ASP A 81 -19.06 0.72 2.76
CA ASP A 81 -19.04 -0.69 2.36
C ASP A 81 -18.17 -1.51 3.31
N TRP A 82 -18.64 -1.83 4.52
CA TRP A 82 -17.79 -2.47 5.54
C TRP A 82 -17.23 -3.85 5.17
N LYS A 83 -17.80 -4.51 4.16
CA LYS A 83 -17.46 -5.90 3.79
C LYS A 83 -16.51 -6.01 2.60
N HIS A 84 -16.04 -4.90 2.02
CA HIS A 84 -15.13 -4.95 0.88
C HIS A 84 -13.81 -5.65 1.20
N GLY A 85 -13.27 -5.47 2.42
CA GLY A 85 -12.06 -6.18 2.85
C GLY A 85 -12.23 -7.70 2.89
N GLU A 86 -13.35 -8.20 3.40
CA GLU A 86 -13.66 -9.64 3.40
C GLU A 86 -13.78 -10.18 1.97
N ARG A 87 -14.49 -9.45 1.09
CA ARG A 87 -14.62 -9.85 -0.32
C ARG A 87 -13.29 -9.80 -1.05
N ALA A 88 -12.44 -8.81 -0.77
CA ALA A 88 -11.09 -8.76 -1.30
C ALA A 88 -10.30 -10.00 -0.87
N ALA A 89 -10.38 -10.39 0.40
CA ALA A 89 -9.73 -11.60 0.91
C ALA A 89 -10.21 -12.89 0.24
N GLU A 90 -11.49 -12.99 -0.12
CA GLU A 90 -12.01 -14.13 -0.91
C GLU A 90 -11.57 -14.08 -2.37
N MET A 91 -11.54 -12.90 -2.99
CA MET A 91 -11.02 -12.72 -4.35
C MET A 91 -9.55 -13.12 -4.46
N LEU A 92 -8.72 -12.87 -3.44
CA LEU A 92 -7.32 -13.29 -3.46
C LEU A 92 -7.15 -14.80 -3.65
N HIS A 93 -8.06 -15.62 -3.12
CA HIS A 93 -8.04 -17.07 -3.34
C HIS A 93 -8.27 -17.45 -4.80
N THR A 94 -9.14 -16.71 -5.51
CA THR A 94 -9.46 -17.03 -6.92
C THR A 94 -8.30 -16.71 -7.86
N ILE A 95 -7.37 -15.85 -7.43
CA ILE A 95 -6.17 -15.48 -8.19
C ILE A 95 -4.87 -16.03 -7.59
N LYS A 96 -4.94 -16.88 -6.55
CA LYS A 96 -3.76 -17.41 -5.82
C LYS A 96 -2.78 -18.09 -6.76
N ASP A 97 -3.26 -19.05 -7.54
CA ASP A 97 -2.41 -19.90 -8.39
C ASP A 97 -2.12 -19.28 -9.77
N THR A 98 -2.58 -18.05 -10.02
CA THR A 98 -2.37 -17.33 -11.29
C THR A 98 -1.55 -16.06 -11.07
N LEU A 99 -2.20 -14.96 -10.69
CA LEU A 99 -1.56 -13.65 -10.52
C LEU A 99 -0.70 -13.57 -9.26
N LEU A 100 -0.94 -14.42 -8.26
CA LEU A 100 -0.21 -14.45 -7.00
C LEU A 100 0.68 -15.69 -6.84
N LYS A 101 0.95 -16.41 -7.94
CA LYS A 101 1.71 -17.68 -7.94
C LYS A 101 3.13 -17.57 -7.34
N ASP A 102 3.69 -16.35 -7.32
CA ASP A 102 5.04 -16.07 -6.80
C ASP A 102 5.04 -15.66 -5.31
N LEU A 103 3.89 -15.73 -4.64
CA LEU A 103 3.80 -15.60 -3.19
C LEU A 103 3.97 -16.96 -2.53
N ASN A 104 4.77 -17.01 -1.47
CA ASN A 104 4.72 -18.15 -0.57
C ASN A 104 3.47 -18.07 0.33
N ASP A 105 3.18 -19.14 1.08
CA ASP A 105 1.98 -19.20 1.92
C ASP A 105 1.92 -18.13 3.02
N GLU A 106 3.08 -17.74 3.58
CA GLU A 106 3.15 -16.66 4.58
C GLU A 106 2.79 -15.32 3.95
N GLU A 107 3.36 -14.99 2.79
CA GLU A 107 3.08 -13.75 2.06
C GLU A 107 1.62 -13.66 1.61
N PHE A 108 1.07 -14.77 1.14
CA PHE A 108 -0.34 -14.85 0.80
C PHE A 108 -1.23 -14.63 2.03
N LEU A 109 -0.89 -15.24 3.17
CA LEU A 109 -1.60 -15.04 4.42
C LEU A 109 -1.54 -13.58 4.90
N LEU A 110 -0.37 -12.95 4.83
CA LEU A 110 -0.20 -11.54 5.17
C LEU A 110 -1.04 -10.62 4.29
N LEU A 111 -1.00 -10.82 2.96
CA LEU A 111 -1.81 -10.05 2.01
C LEU A 111 -3.31 -10.23 2.29
N LYS A 112 -3.74 -11.47 2.51
CA LYS A 112 -5.13 -11.79 2.83
C LYS A 112 -5.59 -11.11 4.11
N GLN A 113 -4.80 -11.19 5.18
CA GLN A 113 -5.12 -10.54 6.45
C GLN A 113 -5.13 -9.01 6.34
N ALA A 114 -4.17 -8.44 5.61
CA ALA A 114 -4.12 -7.00 5.36
C ALA A 114 -5.40 -6.53 4.66
N CYS A 115 -5.79 -7.15 3.54
CA CYS A 115 -7.03 -6.80 2.84
C CYS A 115 -8.26 -6.98 3.75
N LYS A 116 -8.37 -8.11 4.46
CA LYS A 116 -9.54 -8.40 5.30
C LYS A 116 -9.76 -7.38 6.42
N LEU A 117 -8.69 -6.93 7.07
CA LEU A 117 -8.76 -6.27 8.37
C LEU A 117 -8.56 -4.74 8.33
N HIS A 118 -8.15 -4.17 7.19
CA HIS A 118 -7.69 -2.77 7.14
C HIS A 118 -8.70 -1.71 7.61
N THR A 119 -10.00 -1.97 7.48
CA THR A 119 -11.07 -1.06 7.96
C THR A 119 -11.63 -1.42 9.34
N THR A 120 -11.38 -2.63 9.84
CA THR A 120 -12.02 -3.16 11.06
C THR A 120 -11.05 -3.31 12.23
N THR A 121 -9.74 -3.29 11.97
CA THR A 121 -8.71 -3.47 12.98
C THR A 121 -7.79 -2.27 13.05
N HIS A 122 -7.56 -1.73 14.26
CA HIS A 122 -6.60 -0.63 14.43
C HIS A 122 -5.17 -1.07 14.11
N LYS A 123 -4.69 -2.15 14.72
CA LYS A 123 -3.37 -2.73 14.48
C LYS A 123 -3.36 -4.22 14.82
N THR A 124 -2.47 -4.96 14.17
CA THR A 124 -2.33 -6.41 14.31
C THR A 124 -1.06 -6.80 15.06
N GLY A 125 -0.07 -5.91 15.13
CA GLY A 125 1.27 -6.21 15.63
C GLY A 125 2.18 -6.83 14.58
N ASN A 126 1.66 -7.21 13.41
CA ASN A 126 2.49 -7.59 12.27
C ASN A 126 2.89 -6.34 11.49
N LEU A 127 4.19 -6.08 11.41
CA LEU A 127 4.71 -4.85 10.81
C LEU A 127 4.30 -4.66 9.33
N THR A 128 4.19 -5.74 8.55
CA THR A 128 3.79 -5.66 7.13
C THR A 128 2.32 -5.26 7.01
N ILE A 129 1.43 -5.91 7.76
CA ILE A 129 -0.01 -5.61 7.76
C ILE A 129 -0.25 -4.19 8.27
N ASP A 130 0.39 -3.82 9.36
CA ASP A 130 0.23 -2.51 9.98
C ASP A 130 0.76 -1.38 9.07
N THR A 131 1.80 -1.65 8.27
CA THR A 131 2.28 -0.71 7.23
C THR A 131 1.25 -0.55 6.10
N CYS A 132 0.55 -1.62 5.71
CA CYS A 132 -0.56 -1.53 4.74
C CYS A 132 -1.68 -0.62 5.25
N PHE A 133 -2.05 -0.78 6.53
CA PHE A 133 -3.09 0.04 7.15
C PHE A 133 -2.72 1.51 7.18
N ASP A 134 -1.49 1.82 7.59
CA ASP A 134 -1.00 3.19 7.63
C ASP A 134 -0.94 3.82 6.24
N ALA A 135 -0.55 3.06 5.22
CA ALA A 135 -0.50 3.52 3.84
C ALA A 135 -1.86 3.97 3.30
N ASP A 136 -2.92 3.20 3.59
CA ASP A 136 -4.31 3.57 3.25
C ASP A 136 -4.81 4.76 4.11
N ARG A 137 -4.57 4.72 5.42
CA ARG A 137 -5.00 5.78 6.35
C ARG A 137 -4.38 7.14 6.05
N LEU A 138 -3.14 7.18 5.58
CA LEU A 138 -2.48 8.43 5.17
C LEU A 138 -3.15 9.06 3.93
N ASP A 139 -3.89 8.29 3.12
CA ASP A 139 -4.63 8.80 1.96
C ASP A 139 -6.07 9.22 2.28
N LEU A 140 -6.48 9.23 3.55
CA LEU A 140 -7.84 9.59 3.96
C LEU A 140 -8.22 11.06 3.67
N LYS A 141 -7.23 11.95 3.47
CA LYS A 141 -7.51 13.34 3.06
C LYS A 141 -8.29 13.41 1.75
N ARG A 142 -8.15 12.41 0.87
CA ARG A 142 -8.89 12.32 -0.40
C ARG A 142 -10.41 12.34 -0.21
N VAL A 143 -10.89 11.87 0.94
CA VAL A 143 -12.30 11.82 1.34
C VAL A 143 -12.63 12.80 2.46
N GLY A 144 -11.79 13.83 2.67
CA GLY A 144 -12.02 14.90 3.64
C GLY A 144 -11.72 14.52 5.10
N ILE A 145 -10.99 13.42 5.34
CA ILE A 145 -10.63 12.97 6.68
C ILE A 145 -9.14 13.22 6.92
N GLU A 146 -8.82 14.02 7.93
CA GLU A 146 -7.43 14.25 8.33
C GLU A 146 -6.85 12.98 9.01
N PRO A 147 -5.70 12.45 8.54
CA PRO A 147 -5.06 11.30 9.16
C PRO A 147 -4.75 11.55 10.63
N CYS A 148 -5.37 10.76 11.52
CA CYS A 148 -5.17 10.89 12.96
C CYS A 148 -3.96 10.05 13.42
N PRO A 149 -2.94 10.66 14.08
CA PRO A 149 -1.76 9.93 14.53
C PRO A 149 -2.05 8.74 15.46
N ASP A 150 -3.07 8.86 16.32
CA ASP A 150 -3.43 7.79 17.26
C ASP A 150 -4.25 6.67 16.60
N LYS A 151 -4.62 6.84 15.32
CA LYS A 151 -5.22 5.80 14.49
C LYS A 151 -4.22 5.11 13.58
N MET A 152 -2.94 5.50 13.62
CA MET A 152 -1.89 4.77 12.91
C MET A 152 -1.49 3.52 13.70
N ALA A 153 -1.14 2.47 12.98
CA ALA A 153 -0.79 1.15 13.48
C ALA A 153 0.70 1.04 13.82
N THR A 154 1.56 1.71 13.04
CA THR A 154 3.01 1.73 13.25
C THR A 154 3.50 3.05 13.83
N SER A 155 4.69 3.03 14.45
CA SER A 155 5.36 4.25 14.91
C SER A 155 5.74 5.19 13.76
N PHE A 156 6.06 4.65 12.57
CA PHE A 156 6.36 5.44 11.38
C PHE A 156 5.10 6.12 10.83
N GLY A 157 3.99 5.38 10.71
CA GLY A 157 2.71 5.97 10.34
C GLY A 157 2.30 7.07 11.30
N LYS A 158 2.40 6.82 12.62
CA LYS A 158 2.14 7.85 13.64
C LYS A 158 3.03 9.08 13.47
N PHE A 159 4.33 8.87 13.28
CA PHE A 159 5.30 9.96 13.08
C PHE A 159 4.92 10.86 11.88
N TYR A 160 4.61 10.27 10.72
CA TYR A 160 4.26 11.04 9.53
C TYR A 160 2.84 11.63 9.59
N ALA A 161 1.91 11.00 10.29
CA ALA A 161 0.60 11.59 10.56
C ALA A 161 0.70 12.83 11.47
N MET A 162 1.68 12.88 12.39
CA MET A 162 1.93 14.06 13.24
C MET A 162 2.54 15.23 12.45
N ASP A 163 3.25 14.94 11.36
CA ASP A 163 3.95 15.93 10.54
C ASP A 163 3.83 15.58 9.05
N ILE A 164 2.64 15.86 8.50
CA ILE A 164 2.35 15.56 7.10
C ILE A 164 3.24 16.35 6.13
N ILE A 165 3.69 17.54 6.54
CA ILE A 165 4.60 18.37 5.74
C ILE A 165 5.92 17.62 5.54
N ARG A 166 6.43 16.99 6.60
CA ARG A 166 7.62 16.15 6.49
C ARG A 166 7.42 14.92 5.61
N PHE A 167 6.22 14.33 5.61
CA PHE A 167 5.90 13.23 4.71
C PHE A 167 5.90 13.67 3.24
N MET A 168 5.30 14.84 2.95
CA MET A 168 5.33 15.45 1.61
C MET A 168 6.76 15.83 1.18
N ALA A 169 7.58 16.32 2.11
CA ALA A 169 8.98 16.62 1.85
C ALA A 169 9.76 15.35 1.48
N LEU A 170 9.55 14.24 2.20
CA LEU A 170 10.12 12.95 1.83
C LEU A 170 9.66 12.52 0.42
N ASP A 171 8.36 12.57 0.15
CA ASP A 171 7.81 12.20 -1.16
C ASP A 171 8.46 12.99 -2.32
N SER A 172 8.70 14.28 -2.11
CA SER A 172 9.32 15.17 -3.12
C SER A 172 10.77 14.83 -3.46
N ILE A 173 11.50 14.20 -2.53
CA ILE A 173 12.92 13.86 -2.68
C ILE A 173 13.07 12.46 -3.30
N ILE A 174 12.14 11.56 -2.99
CA ILE A 174 12.15 10.19 -3.50
C ILE A 174 11.64 10.19 -4.96
N PRO A 175 12.36 9.57 -5.93
CA PRO A 175 11.89 9.55 -7.31
C PRO A 175 10.53 8.84 -7.46
N PRO A 176 9.68 9.28 -8.40
CA PRO A 176 8.40 8.61 -8.67
C PRO A 176 8.65 7.21 -9.23
N ILE A 177 7.74 6.29 -8.92
CA ILE A 177 7.87 4.86 -9.26
C ILE A 177 7.90 4.65 -10.78
N ASP A 178 7.14 5.45 -11.54
CA ASP A 178 7.03 5.37 -13.01
C ASP A 178 8.34 5.64 -13.76
N ILE A 179 9.35 6.25 -13.11
CA ILE A 179 10.68 6.46 -13.71
C ILE A 179 11.57 5.21 -13.61
N LEU A 180 11.31 4.30 -12.67
CA LEU A 180 12.10 3.09 -12.46
C LEU A 180 11.76 1.96 -13.44
N TYR A 181 10.55 1.97 -14.01
CA TYR A 181 10.10 0.97 -14.99
C TYR A 181 10.55 1.27 -16.44
N LYS A 182 11.10 2.46 -16.73
CA LYS A 182 11.53 2.84 -18.10
C LYS A 182 12.86 2.20 -18.55
N HIS A 183 13.58 1.50 -17.67
CA HIS A 183 14.89 0.91 -17.98
C HIS A 183 14.93 -0.62 -17.93
N ARG A 184 13.77 -1.29 -18.02
CA ARG A 184 13.67 -2.73 -18.27
C ARG A 184 12.92 -2.98 -19.57
N ILE A 185 13.59 -2.72 -20.68
CA ILE A 185 13.25 -3.23 -22.02
C ILE A 185 14.54 -3.85 -22.57
#